data_AF-A0A6M0EL53-F1
#
_entry.id   AF-A0A6M0EL53-F1
#
_cell.length_a   1.000
_cell.length_b   1.000
_cell.length_c   1.000
_cell.angle_alpha   90.00
_cell.angle_beta   90.00
_cell.angle_gamma   90.00
#
_symmetry.space_group_name_H-M   'P 1'
#
loop_
_entity.id
_entity.type
_entity.pdbx_description
1 polymer ?
#
loop_
_entity_poly.entity_id
_entity_poly.type
_entity_poly.pdbx_seq_one_letter_code
_entity_poly.pdbx_strand_id
1 'polypeptide(L)'
;MLVSAIVITAINILWLRKEKDVELAGKIGRLASHFPEEWQEYQDWLRDIISSRSVLLKRYPVWQAILIFRWRLFYFVVYVAGVILCHQLLKRLKNFFLAMGYLKERILSQKEVIATNSILNNRCHYILQQMATLLAVAELSLCGIAALTGILIAFYYQPTALGAHESLRIIVNEVANGTLILSLHHVAGNGLIVLALIQIVVMFFGREFVLPWLTAWISGILLTLIAISLSWTAIVLNWEQTSFWRFKLELSMVASIPLVGSLLRDILSGGGGINSITLQHMYTLHSYVLAIAAIFLSITHLTALICQEQNWKSEDKRLSLAKFLRKSEFK
;
A
#
# COMPACT_ATOMS: atom_id res chain seq x y z
N MET A 1 -5.78 -12.36 23.18
CA MET A 1 -4.50 -12.29 23.90
C MET A 1 -3.28 -12.17 22.98
N LEU A 2 -3.17 -12.94 21.88
CA LEU A 2 -1.99 -12.87 20.99
C LEU A 2 -1.94 -11.59 20.12
N VAL A 3 -3.08 -11.20 19.53
CA VAL A 3 -3.20 -9.97 18.72
C VAL A 3 -2.93 -8.72 19.56
N SER A 4 -3.43 -8.68 20.79
CA SER A 4 -3.15 -7.58 21.72
C SER A 4 -1.66 -7.50 22.10
N ALA A 5 -0.98 -8.64 22.31
CA ALA A 5 0.45 -8.65 22.59
C ALA A 5 1.28 -8.15 21.39
N ILE A 6 0.91 -8.52 20.17
CA ILE A 6 1.57 -8.07 18.94
C ILE A 6 1.37 -6.57 18.71
N VAL A 7 0.15 -6.06 18.88
CA VAL A 7 -0.17 -4.64 18.74
C VAL A 7 0.56 -3.80 19.80
N ILE A 8 0.58 -4.24 21.06
CA ILE A 8 1.35 -3.58 22.14
C ILE A 8 2.85 -3.61 21.84
N THR A 9 3.36 -4.70 21.27
CA THR A 9 4.78 -4.81 20.86
C THR A 9 5.08 -3.86 19.69
N ALA A 10 4.20 -3.76 18.70
CA ALA A 10 4.32 -2.87 17.55
C ALA A 10 4.30 -1.38 17.95
N ILE A 11 3.43 -1.01 18.89
CA ILE A 11 3.38 0.33 19.49
C ILE A 11 4.66 0.61 20.29
N ASN A 12 5.16 -0.36 21.06
CA ASN A 12 6.43 -0.22 21.78
C ASN A 12 7.62 -0.07 20.82
N ILE A 13 7.65 -0.75 19.67
CA ILE A 13 8.72 -0.60 18.65
C ILE A 13 8.78 0.85 18.14
N LEU A 14 7.69 1.59 18.12
CA LEU A 14 7.67 3.01 17.72
C LEU A 14 8.09 3.96 18.84
N TRP A 15 8.06 3.54 20.11
CA TRP A 15 8.27 4.41 21.29
C TRP A 15 9.42 4.02 22.24
N LEU A 16 10.14 2.91 21.98
CA LEU A 16 11.26 2.43 22.79
C LEU A 16 12.52 3.33 22.78
N ARG A 17 13.18 3.37 23.95
CA ARG A 17 14.50 3.98 24.19
C ARG A 17 15.61 3.08 23.63
N LYS A 18 16.63 3.68 23.01
CA LYS A 18 17.75 3.12 22.19
C LYS A 18 18.43 1.82 22.67
N GLU A 19 18.29 1.44 23.93
CA GLU A 19 19.00 0.33 24.58
C GLU A 19 18.22 -1.00 24.57
N LYS A 20 16.90 -0.98 24.33
CA LYS A 20 16.02 -2.15 24.49
C LYS A 20 15.68 -2.89 23.19
N ASP A 21 16.18 -2.43 22.05
CA ASP A 21 15.79 -2.94 20.73
C ASP A 21 16.20 -4.42 20.50
N VAL A 22 17.37 -4.83 21.01
CA VAL A 22 17.87 -6.22 20.89
C VAL A 22 17.14 -7.17 21.83
N GLU A 23 16.81 -6.71 23.04
CA GLU A 23 16.02 -7.49 24.01
C GLU A 23 14.61 -7.74 23.47
N LEU A 24 14.01 -6.74 22.80
CA LEU A 24 12.72 -6.86 22.16
C LEU A 24 12.76 -7.84 20.98
N ALA A 25 13.77 -7.77 20.12
CA ALA A 25 13.96 -8.72 19.03
C ALA A 25 14.11 -10.16 19.55
N GLY A 26 14.83 -10.35 20.67
CA GLY A 26 14.93 -11.65 21.36
C GLY A 26 13.60 -12.14 21.94
N LYS A 27 12.77 -11.26 22.50
CA LYS A 27 11.41 -11.60 22.97
C LYS A 27 10.50 -12.00 21.81
N ILE A 28 10.55 -11.28 20.69
CA ILE A 28 9.80 -11.58 19.46
C ILE A 28 10.23 -12.94 18.91
N GLY A 29 11.53 -13.23 18.85
CA GLY A 29 12.06 -14.52 18.39
C GLY A 29 11.57 -15.71 19.24
N ARG A 30 11.49 -15.55 20.57
CA ARG A 30 10.94 -16.58 21.48
C ARG A 30 9.43 -16.75 21.37
N LEU A 31 8.69 -15.66 21.15
CA LEU A 31 7.24 -15.72 21.00
C LEU A 31 6.86 -16.42 19.70
N ALA A 32 7.63 -16.16 18.65
CA ALA A 32 7.35 -16.68 17.33
C ALA A 32 7.96 -18.08 17.07
N SER A 33 8.89 -18.56 17.90
CA SER A 33 9.32 -19.99 17.91
C SER A 33 8.25 -21.00 18.34
N HIS A 34 7.07 -20.54 18.73
CA HIS A 34 5.92 -21.41 19.04
C HIS A 34 5.14 -21.86 17.79
N PHE A 35 5.50 -21.40 16.57
CA PHE A 35 4.82 -21.75 15.32
C PHE A 35 5.58 -22.85 14.55
N PRO A 36 4.99 -24.00 14.16
CA PRO A 36 5.73 -25.12 13.56
C PRO A 36 5.85 -25.11 12.01
N GLU A 37 6.84 -25.89 11.52
CA GLU A 37 7.24 -26.29 10.15
C GLU A 37 7.74 -25.22 9.15
N GLU A 38 7.14 -24.03 9.04
CA GLU A 38 7.58 -22.98 8.09
C GLU A 38 8.46 -21.89 8.75
N TRP A 39 8.81 -22.09 10.02
CA TRP A 39 9.39 -21.08 10.89
C TRP A 39 10.87 -20.77 10.62
N GLN A 40 11.60 -21.69 9.98
CA GLN A 40 13.04 -21.55 9.74
C GLN A 40 13.36 -20.30 8.92
N GLU A 41 12.59 -20.03 7.86
CA GLU A 41 12.80 -18.88 6.98
C GLU A 41 12.53 -17.54 7.72
N TYR A 42 11.53 -17.51 8.60
CA TYR A 42 11.24 -16.34 9.43
C TYR A 42 12.31 -16.10 10.49
N GLN A 43 12.89 -17.18 11.04
CA GLN A 43 14.03 -17.04 11.96
C GLN A 43 15.27 -16.51 11.27
N ASP A 44 15.55 -16.99 10.05
CA ASP A 44 16.69 -16.51 9.27
C ASP A 44 16.49 -15.05 8.87
N TRP A 45 15.29 -14.65 8.46
CA TRP A 45 14.97 -13.24 8.17
C TRP A 45 15.09 -12.35 9.42
N LEU A 46 14.61 -12.80 10.59
CA LEU A 46 14.78 -12.07 11.84
C LEU A 46 16.26 -11.95 12.23
N ARG A 47 17.04 -13.03 12.04
CA ARG A 47 18.48 -13.04 12.29
C ARG A 47 19.21 -12.04 11.39
N ASP A 48 18.81 -11.94 10.13
CA ASP A 48 19.34 -10.96 9.17
C ASP A 48 18.98 -9.51 9.52
N ILE A 49 17.78 -9.28 10.05
CA ILE A 49 17.41 -7.96 10.57
C ILE A 49 18.32 -7.63 11.75
N ILE A 50 18.48 -8.54 12.73
CA ILE A 50 19.32 -8.34 13.91
C ILE A 50 20.79 -8.10 13.52
N SER A 51 21.35 -8.92 12.63
CA SER A 51 22.74 -8.84 12.21
C SER A 51 23.04 -7.55 11.44
N SER A 52 22.07 -7.03 10.69
CA SER A 52 22.23 -5.79 9.93
C SER A 52 22.37 -4.51 10.78
N ARG A 53 22.06 -4.56 12.08
CA ARG A 53 22.15 -3.39 12.98
C ARG A 53 23.55 -2.79 13.02
N SER A 54 24.58 -3.64 13.14
CA SER A 54 25.97 -3.20 13.22
C SER A 54 26.43 -2.57 11.90
N VAL A 55 25.96 -3.09 10.76
CA VAL A 55 26.24 -2.58 9.42
C VAL A 55 25.57 -1.22 9.21
N LEU A 56 24.30 -1.07 9.61
CA LEU A 56 23.57 0.19 9.49
C LEU A 56 24.21 1.30 10.32
N LEU A 57 24.65 1.00 11.54
CA LEU A 57 25.32 1.96 12.42
C LEU A 57 26.68 2.42 11.89
N LYS A 58 27.36 1.61 11.05
CA LYS A 58 28.60 2.00 10.36
C LYS A 58 28.34 2.87 9.13
N ARG A 59 27.18 2.72 8.48
CA ARG A 59 26.89 3.34 7.18
C ARG A 59 26.06 4.63 7.28
N TYR A 60 25.24 4.78 8.31
CA TYR A 60 24.31 5.89 8.47
C TYR A 60 24.46 6.58 9.83
N PRO A 61 24.08 7.88 9.94
CA PRO A 61 23.92 8.55 11.21
C PRO A 61 23.05 7.73 12.18
N VAL A 62 23.38 7.79 13.47
CA VAL A 62 22.77 6.91 14.49
C VAL A 62 21.24 6.97 14.49
N TRP A 63 20.63 8.15 14.32
CA TRP A 63 19.17 8.25 14.27
C TRP A 63 18.59 7.53 13.04
N GLN A 64 19.25 7.61 11.89
CA GLN A 64 18.80 7.01 10.63
C GLN A 64 18.94 5.49 10.71
N ALA A 65 20.09 5.00 11.20
CA ALA A 65 20.33 3.58 11.40
C ALA A 65 19.29 2.94 12.33
N ILE A 66 18.97 3.63 13.44
CA ILE A 66 17.94 3.17 14.40
C ILE A 66 16.55 3.19 13.74
N LEU A 67 16.21 4.25 13.01
CA LEU A 67 14.94 4.35 12.31
C LEU A 67 14.76 3.21 11.30
N ILE A 68 15.76 2.98 10.44
CA ILE A 68 15.75 1.91 9.44
C ILE A 68 15.62 0.54 10.10
N PHE A 69 16.38 0.28 11.17
CA PHE A 69 16.33 -0.97 11.90
C PHE A 69 14.95 -1.20 12.55
N ARG A 70 14.38 -0.19 13.22
CA ARG A 70 13.07 -0.27 13.86
C ARG A 70 11.95 -0.46 12.85
N TRP A 71 12.03 0.20 11.70
CA TRP A 71 11.10 -0.01 10.60
C TRP A 71 11.13 -1.45 10.09
N ARG A 72 12.32 -2.01 9.87
CA ARG A 72 12.46 -3.42 9.45
C ARG A 72 11.90 -4.39 10.49
N LEU A 73 12.13 -4.13 11.77
CA LEU A 73 11.60 -4.96 12.86
C LEU A 73 10.07 -4.84 13.00
N PHE A 74 9.53 -3.62 12.95
CA PHE A 74 8.09 -3.38 12.95
C PHE A 74 7.43 -4.12 11.78
N TYR A 75 8.00 -3.98 10.59
CA TYR A 75 7.55 -4.65 9.39
C TYR A 75 7.53 -6.17 9.56
N PHE A 76 8.62 -6.76 10.08
CA PHE A 76 8.69 -8.19 10.39
C PHE A 76 7.54 -8.64 11.29
N VAL A 77 7.27 -7.90 12.37
CA VAL A 77 6.20 -8.22 13.32
C VAL A 77 4.83 -8.15 12.66
N VAL A 78 4.55 -7.10 11.90
CA VAL A 78 3.27 -6.94 11.18
C VAL A 78 3.10 -8.05 10.14
N TYR A 79 4.16 -8.40 9.41
CA TYR A 79 4.15 -9.47 8.42
C TYR A 79 3.86 -10.83 9.04
N VAL A 80 4.63 -11.22 10.07
CA VAL A 80 4.44 -12.52 10.74
C VAL A 80 3.03 -12.59 11.34
N ALA A 81 2.54 -11.50 11.94
CA ALA A 81 1.18 -11.44 12.46
C ALA A 81 0.12 -11.60 11.35
N GLY A 82 0.31 -10.94 10.21
CA GLY A 82 -0.56 -11.05 9.03
C GLY A 82 -0.59 -12.46 8.45
N VAL A 83 0.57 -13.12 8.33
CA VAL A 83 0.66 -14.52 7.88
C VAL A 83 -0.03 -15.46 8.87
N ILE A 84 0.20 -15.29 10.18
CA ILE A 84 -0.47 -16.10 11.21
C ILE A 84 -1.99 -15.91 11.12
N LEU A 85 -2.47 -14.66 11.00
CA LEU A 85 -3.89 -14.36 10.87
C LEU A 85 -4.49 -15.01 9.61
N CYS A 86 -3.82 -14.87 8.48
CA CYS A 86 -4.21 -15.50 7.23
C CYS A 86 -4.28 -17.03 7.37
N HIS A 87 -3.26 -17.65 7.95
CA HIS A 87 -3.23 -19.09 8.19
C HIS A 87 -4.37 -19.54 9.13
N GLN A 88 -4.67 -18.78 10.18
CA GLN A 88 -5.80 -19.05 11.08
C GLN A 88 -7.15 -18.95 10.34
N LEU A 89 -7.33 -17.93 9.49
CA LEU A 89 -8.54 -17.76 8.69
C LEU A 89 -8.70 -18.88 7.66
N LEU A 90 -7.63 -19.24 6.95
CA LEU A 90 -7.62 -20.35 6.00
C LEU A 90 -7.91 -21.68 6.68
N LYS A 91 -7.37 -21.92 7.87
CA LYS A 91 -7.67 -23.12 8.67
C LYS A 91 -9.14 -23.16 9.08
N ARG A 92 -9.72 -22.02 9.49
CA ARG A 92 -11.15 -21.92 9.80
C ARG A 92 -12.02 -22.17 8.56
N LEU A 93 -11.66 -21.57 7.42
CA LEU A 93 -12.35 -21.79 6.14
C LEU A 93 -12.27 -23.25 5.71
N LYS A 94 -11.07 -23.87 5.75
CA LYS A 94 -10.88 -25.29 5.43
C LYS A 94 -11.76 -26.17 6.33
N ASN A 95 -11.75 -25.93 7.64
CA ASN A 95 -12.56 -26.68 8.59
C ASN A 95 -14.06 -26.48 8.35
N PHE A 96 -14.47 -25.27 7.97
CA PHE A 96 -15.84 -24.96 7.58
C PHE A 96 -16.27 -25.72 6.31
N PHE A 97 -15.45 -25.71 5.27
CA PHE A 97 -15.73 -26.46 4.02
C PHE A 97 -15.67 -27.98 4.21
N LEU A 98 -14.79 -28.48 5.08
CA LEU A 98 -14.78 -29.88 5.51
C LEU A 98 -16.08 -30.24 6.24
N ALA A 99 -16.56 -29.37 7.16
CA ALA A 99 -17.81 -29.57 7.87
C ALA A 99 -19.05 -29.56 6.93
N MET A 100 -19.00 -28.78 5.85
CA MET A 100 -20.02 -28.81 4.79
C MET A 100 -19.87 -29.97 3.78
N GLY A 101 -18.86 -30.84 3.93
CA GLY A 101 -18.64 -31.97 3.03
C GLY A 101 -18.06 -31.63 1.66
N TYR A 102 -17.64 -30.39 1.43
CA TYR A 102 -17.05 -29.95 0.15
C TYR A 102 -15.58 -30.36 -0.03
N LEU A 103 -14.88 -30.68 1.07
CA LEU A 103 -13.49 -31.11 1.05
C LEU A 103 -13.37 -32.54 1.60
N LYS A 104 -12.47 -33.34 1.02
CA LYS A 104 -12.12 -34.68 1.52
C LYS A 104 -10.65 -34.70 1.90
N GLU A 105 -10.33 -35.18 3.10
CA GLU A 105 -8.94 -35.34 3.52
C GLU A 105 -8.24 -36.42 2.70
N ARG A 106 -7.10 -36.06 2.09
CA ARG A 106 -6.25 -36.98 1.34
C ARG A 106 -4.95 -37.17 2.15
N ILE A 107 -4.65 -38.40 2.55
CA ILE A 107 -3.41 -38.75 3.24
C ILE A 107 -2.30 -38.79 2.19
N LEU A 108 -1.43 -37.79 2.20
CA LEU A 108 -0.29 -37.68 1.28
C LEU A 108 0.99 -38.16 1.98
N SER A 109 1.88 -38.81 1.23
CA SER A 109 3.22 -39.15 1.74
C SER A 109 4.06 -37.88 1.97
N GLN A 110 5.01 -37.92 2.91
CA GLN A 110 5.84 -36.74 3.24
C GLN A 110 6.57 -36.15 2.02
N LYS A 111 7.01 -37.00 1.07
CA LYS A 111 7.60 -36.57 -0.20
C LYS A 111 6.60 -35.83 -1.10
N GLU A 112 5.38 -36.33 -1.18
CA GLU A 112 4.30 -35.66 -1.93
C GLU A 112 3.92 -34.34 -1.26
N VAL A 113 3.88 -34.27 0.07
CA VAL A 113 3.61 -33.02 0.80
C VAL A 113 4.65 -31.96 0.45
N ILE A 114 5.94 -32.28 0.54
CA ILE A 114 7.02 -31.34 0.22
C ILE A 114 6.96 -30.90 -1.25
N ALA A 115 6.77 -31.84 -2.19
CA ALA A 115 6.64 -31.53 -3.61
C ALA A 115 5.43 -30.63 -3.87
N THR A 116 4.28 -30.97 -3.30
CA THR A 116 3.02 -30.23 -3.46
C THR A 116 3.11 -28.83 -2.87
N ASN A 117 3.69 -28.68 -1.68
CA ASN A 117 3.92 -27.37 -1.04
C ASN A 117 4.82 -26.47 -1.88
N SER A 118 5.92 -27.01 -2.43
CA SER A 118 6.81 -26.23 -3.30
C SER A 118 6.13 -25.74 -4.57
N ILE A 119 5.27 -26.57 -5.18
CA ILE A 119 4.50 -26.21 -6.37
C ILE A 119 3.43 -25.17 -6.04
N LEU A 120 2.70 -25.36 -4.94
CA LEU A 120 1.67 -24.44 -4.46
C LEU A 120 2.27 -23.07 -4.14
N ASN A 121 3.42 -23.01 -3.46
CA ASN A 121 4.07 -21.76 -3.10
C ASN A 121 4.49 -20.98 -4.36
N ASN A 122 5.10 -21.65 -5.33
CA ASN A 122 5.47 -21.03 -6.62
C ASN A 122 4.25 -20.52 -7.40
N ARG A 123 3.14 -21.28 -7.40
CA ARG A 123 1.89 -20.85 -8.05
C ARG A 123 1.26 -19.66 -7.34
N CYS A 124 1.23 -19.66 -6.00
CA CYS A 124 0.68 -18.56 -5.20
C CYS A 124 1.43 -17.26 -5.50
N HIS A 125 2.76 -17.31 -5.46
CA HIS A 125 3.61 -16.16 -5.78
C HIS A 125 3.37 -15.62 -7.19
N TYR A 126 3.27 -16.52 -8.18
CA TYR A 126 2.99 -16.15 -9.57
C TYR A 126 1.60 -15.52 -9.73
N ILE A 127 0.57 -16.06 -9.07
CA ILE A 127 -0.78 -15.51 -9.10
C ILE A 127 -0.80 -14.11 -8.46
N LEU A 128 -0.16 -13.92 -7.32
CA LEU A 128 -0.10 -12.62 -6.63
C LEU A 128 0.61 -11.56 -7.47
N GLN A 129 1.71 -11.92 -8.14
CA GLN A 129 2.41 -11.01 -9.07
C GLN A 129 1.51 -10.63 -10.25
N GLN A 130 0.81 -11.60 -10.85
CA GLN A 130 -0.08 -11.32 -11.97
C GLN A 130 -1.26 -10.44 -11.53
N MET A 131 -1.80 -10.69 -10.33
CA MET A 131 -2.84 -9.86 -9.72
C MET A 131 -2.33 -8.43 -9.50
N ALA A 132 -1.12 -8.26 -8.97
CA ALA A 132 -0.51 -6.94 -8.74
C ALA A 132 -0.35 -6.15 -10.06
N THR A 133 0.11 -6.80 -11.14
CA THR A 133 0.21 -6.16 -12.45
C THR A 133 -1.17 -5.78 -13.01
N LEU A 134 -2.18 -6.65 -12.87
CA LEU A 134 -3.55 -6.35 -13.33
C LEU A 134 -4.19 -5.20 -12.56
N LEU A 135 -4.01 -5.16 -11.24
CA LEU A 135 -4.45 -4.06 -10.39
C LEU A 135 -3.77 -2.74 -10.78
N ALA A 136 -2.45 -2.75 -11.03
CA ALA A 136 -1.74 -1.55 -11.48
C ALA A 136 -2.21 -1.04 -12.85
N VAL A 137 -2.60 -1.92 -13.78
CA VAL A 137 -3.23 -1.52 -15.05
C VAL A 137 -4.60 -0.86 -14.79
N ALA A 138 -5.39 -1.42 -13.88
CA ALA A 138 -6.67 -0.86 -13.51
C ALA A 138 -6.51 0.51 -12.82
N GLU A 139 -5.56 0.67 -11.92
CA GLU A 139 -5.21 1.95 -11.27
C GLU A 139 -4.82 3.02 -12.28
N LEU A 140 -3.92 2.72 -13.22
CA LEU A 140 -3.54 3.65 -14.28
C LEU A 140 -4.75 4.06 -15.14
N SER A 141 -5.62 3.10 -15.44
CA SER A 141 -6.86 3.35 -16.21
C SER A 141 -7.81 4.27 -15.45
N LEU A 142 -8.02 4.04 -14.15
CA LEU A 142 -8.84 4.89 -13.29
C LEU A 142 -8.23 6.29 -13.13
N CYS A 143 -6.91 6.41 -12.97
CA CYS A 143 -6.20 7.69 -12.98
C CYS A 143 -6.46 8.44 -14.30
N GLY A 144 -6.36 7.76 -15.44
CA GLY A 144 -6.63 8.35 -16.75
C GLY A 144 -8.07 8.83 -16.90
N ILE A 145 -9.05 8.03 -16.47
CA ILE A 145 -10.47 8.40 -16.47
C ILE A 145 -10.71 9.61 -15.55
N ALA A 146 -10.17 9.59 -14.33
CA ALA A 146 -10.31 10.70 -13.37
C ALA A 146 -9.66 11.99 -13.91
N ALA A 147 -8.47 11.91 -14.50
CA ALA A 147 -7.80 13.07 -15.09
C ALA A 147 -8.60 13.65 -16.27
N LEU A 148 -9.08 12.80 -17.19
CA LEU A 148 -9.82 13.25 -18.36
C LEU A 148 -11.17 13.85 -17.98
N THR A 149 -11.93 13.19 -17.11
CA THR A 149 -13.20 13.73 -16.58
C THR A 149 -12.99 14.99 -15.74
N GLY A 150 -11.88 15.07 -14.99
CA GLY A 150 -11.52 16.25 -14.21
C GLY A 150 -11.25 17.47 -15.10
N ILE A 151 -10.56 17.28 -16.22
CA ILE A 151 -10.37 18.33 -17.24
C ILE A 151 -11.72 18.78 -17.83
N LEU A 152 -12.63 17.84 -18.10
CA LEU A 152 -13.96 18.19 -18.61
C LEU A 152 -14.77 19.02 -17.60
N ILE A 153 -14.69 18.67 -16.31
CA ILE A 153 -15.32 19.44 -15.22
C ILE A 153 -14.68 20.85 -15.11
N ALA A 154 -13.36 20.94 -15.26
CA ALA A 154 -12.60 22.17 -15.14
C ALA A 154 -13.01 23.28 -16.13
N PHE A 155 -13.61 22.94 -17.28
CA PHE A 155 -14.12 23.93 -18.22
C PHE A 155 -15.29 24.76 -17.68
N TYR A 156 -16.04 24.22 -16.71
CA TYR A 156 -17.25 24.83 -16.19
C TYR A 156 -17.15 25.19 -14.69
N TYR A 157 -16.30 24.48 -13.95
CA TYR A 157 -16.19 24.64 -12.50
C TYR A 157 -15.54 25.98 -12.10
N GLN A 158 -16.15 26.66 -11.13
CA GLN A 158 -15.66 27.94 -10.59
C GLN A 158 -15.17 27.77 -9.14
N PRO A 159 -13.85 27.78 -8.87
CA PRO A 159 -13.30 27.55 -7.54
C PRO A 159 -13.42 28.78 -6.62
N THR A 160 -14.63 29.30 -6.42
CA THR A 160 -14.92 30.43 -5.54
C THR A 160 -16.07 30.08 -4.60
N ALA A 161 -16.13 30.70 -3.41
CA ALA A 161 -17.17 30.40 -2.43
C ALA A 161 -18.60 30.70 -2.93
N LEU A 162 -18.75 31.61 -3.89
CA LEU A 162 -20.04 31.94 -4.50
C LEU A 162 -20.35 31.08 -5.74
N GLY A 163 -19.33 30.59 -6.45
CA GLY A 163 -19.48 29.89 -7.72
C GLY A 163 -19.34 28.37 -7.66
N ALA A 164 -18.70 27.80 -6.65
CA ALA A 164 -18.35 26.37 -6.64
C ALA A 164 -19.58 25.45 -6.67
N HIS A 165 -20.51 25.64 -5.73
CA HIS A 165 -21.74 24.84 -5.68
C HIS A 165 -22.63 25.10 -6.91
N GLU A 166 -22.76 26.36 -7.34
CA GLU A 166 -23.60 26.72 -8.48
C GLU A 166 -23.05 26.17 -9.79
N SER A 167 -21.74 26.24 -10.02
CA SER A 167 -21.12 25.67 -11.21
C SER A 167 -21.29 24.16 -11.30
N LEU A 168 -21.24 23.43 -10.18
CA LEU A 168 -21.57 22.00 -10.14
C LEU A 168 -23.03 21.73 -10.47
N ARG A 169 -23.96 22.56 -9.98
CA ARG A 169 -25.39 22.47 -10.31
C ARG A 169 -25.62 22.66 -11.81
N ILE A 170 -24.92 23.61 -12.43
CA ILE A 170 -24.97 23.85 -13.89
C ILE A 170 -24.39 22.63 -14.64
N ILE A 171 -23.25 22.08 -14.20
CA ILE A 171 -22.67 20.86 -14.80
C ILE A 171 -23.69 19.72 -14.79
N VAL A 172 -24.35 19.48 -13.66
CA VAL A 172 -25.29 18.36 -13.53
C VAL A 172 -26.53 18.53 -14.41
N ASN A 173 -27.09 19.75 -14.46
CA ASN A 173 -28.43 19.99 -15.04
C ASN A 173 -28.41 20.52 -16.47
N GLU A 174 -27.37 21.26 -16.87
CA GLU A 174 -27.35 22.02 -18.13
C GLU A 174 -26.29 21.52 -19.12
N VAL A 175 -25.19 20.93 -18.64
CA VAL A 175 -24.14 20.39 -19.51
C VAL A 175 -24.53 19.01 -20.03
N ALA A 176 -24.40 18.81 -21.34
CA ALA A 176 -24.67 17.51 -21.98
C ALA A 176 -23.79 16.42 -21.36
N ASN A 177 -24.43 15.35 -20.87
CA ASN A 177 -23.78 14.25 -20.14
C ASN A 177 -23.01 14.69 -18.87
N GLY A 178 -23.25 15.89 -18.33
CA GLY A 178 -22.49 16.39 -17.18
C GLY A 178 -22.65 15.53 -15.92
N THR A 179 -23.85 14.99 -15.67
CA THR A 179 -24.08 13.99 -14.61
C THR A 179 -23.22 12.73 -14.79
N LEU A 180 -23.07 12.25 -16.03
CA LEU A 180 -22.22 11.08 -16.33
C LEU A 180 -20.74 11.40 -16.10
N ILE A 181 -20.27 12.56 -16.58
CA ILE A 181 -18.88 13.00 -16.40
C ILE A 181 -18.54 13.11 -14.91
N LEU A 182 -19.39 13.78 -14.14
CA LEU A 182 -19.19 13.94 -12.70
C LEU A 182 -19.22 12.59 -11.98
N SER A 183 -20.17 11.73 -12.33
CA SER A 183 -20.26 10.37 -11.77
C SER A 183 -19.03 9.53 -12.08
N LEU A 184 -18.54 9.57 -13.32
CA LEU A 184 -17.31 8.86 -13.71
C LEU A 184 -16.09 9.39 -12.95
N HIS A 185 -15.99 10.70 -12.74
CA HIS A 185 -14.91 11.30 -11.96
C HIS A 185 -14.92 10.79 -10.50
N HIS A 186 -16.10 10.78 -9.86
CA HIS A 186 -16.26 10.27 -8.50
C HIS A 186 -15.97 8.77 -8.39
N VAL A 187 -16.51 7.96 -9.30
CA VAL A 187 -16.31 6.51 -9.31
C VAL A 187 -14.84 6.17 -9.58
N ALA A 188 -14.20 6.87 -10.51
CA ALA A 188 -12.78 6.66 -10.82
C ALA A 188 -11.88 7.02 -9.63
N GLY A 189 -12.11 8.15 -8.97
CA GLY A 189 -11.36 8.56 -7.79
C GLY A 189 -11.51 7.60 -6.60
N ASN A 190 -12.75 7.19 -6.29
CA ASN A 190 -13.02 6.23 -5.22
C ASN A 190 -12.46 4.84 -5.54
N GLY A 191 -12.63 4.39 -6.79
CA GLY A 191 -12.09 3.13 -7.28
C GLY A 191 -10.58 3.09 -7.19
N LEU A 192 -9.88 4.18 -7.54
CA LEU A 192 -8.43 4.28 -7.45
C LEU A 192 -7.95 4.05 -6.01
N ILE A 193 -8.61 4.65 -5.01
CA ILE A 193 -8.23 4.45 -3.60
C ILE A 193 -8.45 2.99 -3.17
N VAL A 194 -9.60 2.41 -3.52
CA VAL A 194 -9.91 1.02 -3.16
C VAL A 194 -8.89 0.06 -3.78
N LEU A 195 -8.60 0.22 -5.08
CA LEU A 195 -7.63 -0.64 -5.77
C LEU A 195 -6.21 -0.44 -5.23
N ALA A 196 -5.78 0.80 -4.98
CA ALA A 196 -4.47 1.09 -4.40
C ALA A 196 -4.29 0.49 -2.99
N LEU A 197 -5.33 0.49 -2.18
CA LEU A 197 -5.31 -0.20 -0.88
C LEU A 197 -5.22 -1.72 -1.03
N ILE A 198 -5.97 -2.31 -1.97
CA ILE A 198 -5.88 -3.74 -2.28
C ILE A 198 -4.48 -4.09 -2.81
N GLN A 199 -3.90 -3.22 -3.65
CA GLN A 199 -2.57 -3.39 -4.23
C GLN A 199 -1.49 -3.49 -3.16
N ILE A 200 -1.50 -2.62 -2.14
CA ILE A 200 -0.59 -2.72 -1.00
C ILE A 200 -0.71 -4.10 -0.33
N VAL A 201 -1.93 -4.60 -0.14
CA VAL A 201 -2.18 -5.90 0.50
C VAL A 201 -1.65 -7.05 -0.38
N VAL A 202 -1.92 -7.04 -1.68
CA VAL A 202 -1.45 -8.06 -2.63
C VAL A 202 0.07 -8.10 -2.67
N MET A 203 0.71 -6.95 -2.84
CA MET A 203 2.16 -6.83 -2.88
C MET A 203 2.82 -7.24 -1.54
N PHE A 204 2.14 -6.97 -0.42
CA PHE A 204 2.60 -7.38 0.91
C PHE A 204 2.64 -8.90 1.05
N PHE A 205 1.54 -9.58 0.69
CA PHE A 205 1.49 -11.05 0.71
C PHE A 205 2.38 -11.70 -0.34
N GLY A 206 2.57 -11.04 -1.50
CA GLY A 206 3.49 -11.46 -2.55
C GLY A 206 4.97 -11.25 -2.24
N ARG A 207 5.32 -10.75 -1.05
CA ARG A 207 6.71 -10.43 -0.67
C ARG A 207 7.43 -9.46 -1.61
N GLU A 208 6.67 -8.64 -2.32
CA GLU A 208 7.15 -7.69 -3.33
C GLU A 208 7.69 -6.39 -2.71
N PHE A 209 8.11 -6.44 -1.45
CA PHE A 209 8.75 -5.34 -0.72
C PHE A 209 10.26 -5.55 -0.56
N VAL A 210 10.75 -6.75 -0.89
CA VAL A 210 12.18 -7.09 -0.85
C VAL A 210 12.84 -6.64 -2.16
N LEU A 211 14.13 -6.28 -2.11
CA LEU A 211 14.91 -6.06 -3.33
C LEU A 211 14.78 -7.30 -4.24
N PRO A 212 14.39 -7.16 -5.52
CA PRO A 212 14.46 -5.97 -6.37
C PRO A 212 13.14 -5.17 -6.52
N TRP A 213 12.06 -5.60 -5.87
CA TRP A 213 10.71 -5.03 -6.01
C TRP A 213 10.50 -3.70 -5.26
N LEU A 214 11.54 -3.18 -4.60
CA LEU A 214 11.46 -1.99 -3.74
C LEU A 214 10.92 -0.75 -4.48
N THR A 215 11.24 -0.58 -5.76
CA THR A 215 10.73 0.53 -6.58
C THR A 215 9.22 0.44 -6.80
N ALA A 216 8.70 -0.75 -7.10
CA ALA A 216 7.27 -1.01 -7.22
C ALA A 216 6.57 -0.80 -5.87
N TRP A 217 7.17 -1.27 -4.78
CA TRP A 217 6.61 -1.12 -3.43
C TRP A 217 6.51 0.35 -3.00
N ILE A 218 7.58 1.13 -3.16
CA ILE A 218 7.59 2.55 -2.79
C ILE A 218 6.63 3.34 -3.68
N SER A 219 6.63 3.10 -4.99
CA SER A 219 5.71 3.78 -5.91
C SER A 219 4.25 3.47 -5.60
N GLY A 220 3.91 2.22 -5.23
CA GLY A 220 2.54 1.84 -4.85
C GLY A 220 2.08 2.52 -3.56
N ILE A 221 2.95 2.61 -2.54
CA ILE A 221 2.65 3.36 -1.30
C ILE A 221 2.44 4.85 -1.62
N LEU A 222 3.35 5.46 -2.38
CA LEU A 222 3.24 6.88 -2.75
C LEU A 222 1.98 7.15 -3.57
N LEU A 223 1.64 6.28 -4.53
CA LEU A 223 0.43 6.39 -5.32
C LEU A 223 -0.82 6.33 -4.42
N THR A 224 -0.85 5.40 -3.45
CA THR A 224 -1.95 5.29 -2.49
C THR A 224 -2.10 6.56 -1.66
N LEU A 225 -1.00 7.13 -1.16
CA LEU A 225 -1.02 8.37 -0.39
C LEU A 225 -1.49 9.55 -1.23
N ILE A 226 -1.08 9.62 -2.50
CA ILE A 226 -1.54 10.65 -3.45
C ILE A 226 -3.03 10.47 -3.77
N ALA A 227 -3.52 9.24 -3.95
CA ALA A 227 -4.94 8.97 -4.18
C ALA A 227 -5.81 9.42 -2.99
N ILE A 228 -5.38 9.13 -1.76
CA ILE A 228 -6.05 9.61 -0.55
C ILE A 228 -6.00 11.14 -0.47
N SER A 229 -4.86 11.75 -0.83
CA SER A 229 -4.70 13.21 -0.84
C SER A 229 -5.58 13.90 -1.89
N LEU A 230 -5.79 13.27 -3.05
CA LEU A 230 -6.72 13.73 -4.09
C LEU A 230 -8.16 13.74 -3.55
N SER A 231 -8.59 12.64 -2.91
CA SER A 231 -9.92 12.61 -2.30
C SER A 231 -10.07 13.64 -1.18
N TRP A 232 -9.04 13.82 -0.36
CA TRP A 232 -9.05 14.82 0.71
C TRP A 232 -9.20 16.24 0.18
N THR A 233 -8.41 16.63 -0.82
CA THR A 233 -8.53 17.97 -1.44
C THR A 233 -9.86 18.19 -2.15
N ALA A 234 -10.49 17.12 -2.68
CA ALA A 234 -11.80 17.18 -3.31
C ALA A 234 -12.97 17.42 -2.34
N ILE A 235 -12.82 17.09 -1.04
CA ILE A 235 -13.90 17.21 -0.05
C ILE A 235 -14.51 18.61 -0.06
N VAL A 236 -13.69 19.66 -0.14
CA VAL A 236 -14.17 21.04 -0.04
C VAL A 236 -14.65 21.62 -1.38
N LEU A 237 -14.41 20.94 -2.51
CA LEU A 237 -14.70 21.48 -3.85
C LEU A 237 -16.19 21.48 -4.19
N ASN A 238 -17.02 20.67 -3.55
CA ASN A 238 -18.48 20.78 -3.70
C ASN A 238 -19.08 21.98 -2.94
N TRP A 239 -18.30 22.56 -2.02
CA TRP A 239 -18.69 23.68 -1.17
C TRP A 239 -20.02 23.48 -0.42
N GLU A 240 -20.28 22.24 -0.02
CA GLU A 240 -21.42 21.92 0.84
C GLU A 240 -21.12 22.22 2.32
N GLN A 241 -22.18 22.43 3.12
CA GLN A 241 -22.07 22.74 4.55
C GLN A 241 -21.30 21.65 5.32
N THR A 242 -21.60 20.38 5.03
CA THR A 242 -20.95 19.21 5.63
C THR A 242 -19.46 19.18 5.31
N SER A 243 -19.11 19.39 4.04
CA SER A 243 -17.73 19.48 3.56
C SER A 243 -16.95 20.63 4.20
N PHE A 244 -17.56 21.81 4.34
CA PHE A 244 -16.93 22.97 4.96
C PHE A 244 -16.54 22.68 6.43
N TRP A 245 -17.47 22.15 7.23
CA TRP A 245 -17.21 21.87 8.64
C TRP A 245 -16.21 20.72 8.83
N ARG A 246 -16.30 19.69 7.98
CA ARG A 246 -15.32 18.60 7.96
C ARG A 246 -13.91 19.12 7.66
N PHE A 247 -13.77 19.93 6.61
CA PHE A 247 -12.48 20.49 6.22
C PHE A 247 -11.90 21.41 7.31
N LYS A 248 -12.76 22.17 8.00
CA LYS A 248 -12.36 22.99 9.17
C LYS A 248 -11.78 22.16 10.31
N LEU A 249 -12.40 21.02 10.61
CA LEU A 249 -11.88 20.07 11.61
C LEU A 249 -10.53 19.50 11.18
N GLU A 250 -10.41 19.05 9.93
CA GLU A 250 -9.17 18.48 9.39
C GLU A 250 -8.02 19.50 9.34
N LEU A 251 -8.29 20.75 8.95
CA LEU A 251 -7.30 21.84 9.05
C LEU A 251 -6.83 22.10 10.48
N SER A 252 -7.72 21.92 11.46
CA SER A 252 -7.34 22.06 12.88
C SER A 252 -6.40 20.93 13.32
N MET A 253 -6.55 19.73 12.75
CA MET A 253 -5.58 18.63 12.96
C MET A 253 -4.24 18.95 12.31
N VAL A 254 -4.22 19.51 11.09
CA VAL A 254 -2.97 19.95 10.44
C VAL A 254 -2.27 21.02 11.28
N ALA A 255 -3.03 21.97 11.83
CA ALA A 255 -2.50 23.02 12.70
C ALA A 255 -1.84 22.49 13.97
N SER A 256 -2.26 21.31 14.45
CA SER A 256 -1.73 20.69 15.66
C SER A 256 -0.34 20.05 15.47
N ILE A 257 0.14 19.93 14.22
CA ILE A 257 1.48 19.41 13.93
C ILE A 257 2.53 20.38 14.50
N PRO A 258 3.42 19.92 15.40
CA PRO A 258 4.44 20.79 15.97
C PRO A 258 5.34 21.42 14.91
N LEU A 259 5.81 22.64 15.17
CA LEU A 259 6.74 23.44 14.34
C LEU A 259 6.18 23.94 13.00
N VAL A 260 5.51 23.07 12.23
CA VAL A 260 5.11 23.37 10.84
C VAL A 260 3.59 23.47 10.64
N GLY A 261 2.78 23.07 11.61
CA GLY A 261 1.32 22.94 11.44
C GLY A 261 0.59 24.25 11.13
N SER A 262 0.93 25.33 11.82
CA SER A 262 0.32 26.66 11.58
C SER A 262 0.63 27.17 10.17
N LEU A 263 1.90 27.06 9.75
CA LEU A 263 2.33 27.42 8.40
C LEU A 263 1.59 26.60 7.34
N LEU A 264 1.50 25.28 7.52
CA LEU A 264 0.78 24.40 6.60
C LEU A 264 -0.70 24.77 6.50
N ARG A 265 -1.37 24.99 7.63
CA ARG A 265 -2.77 25.43 7.65
C ARG A 265 -2.94 26.73 6.87
N ASP A 266 -2.06 27.70 7.05
CA ASP A 266 -2.17 29.00 6.40
C ASP A 266 -1.88 28.91 4.89
N ILE A 267 -0.93 28.08 4.48
CA ILE A 267 -0.71 27.76 3.06
C ILE A 267 -1.96 27.12 2.44
N LEU A 268 -2.58 26.17 3.13
CA LEU A 268 -3.76 25.47 2.62
C LEU A 268 -4.99 26.39 2.57
N SER A 269 -5.19 27.21 3.60
CA SER A 269 -6.36 28.09 3.72
C SER A 269 -6.24 29.44 3.01
N GLY A 270 -5.01 29.90 2.72
CA GLY A 270 -4.76 31.27 2.26
C GLY A 270 -4.69 32.30 3.38
N GLY A 271 -4.57 31.85 4.64
CA GLY A 271 -4.52 32.71 5.83
C GLY A 271 -5.92 33.08 6.35
N GLY A 272 -6.06 33.08 7.68
CA GLY A 272 -7.33 33.40 8.34
C GLY A 272 -8.31 32.23 8.38
N GLY A 273 -9.48 32.36 7.74
CA GLY A 273 -10.56 31.36 7.73
C GLY A 273 -10.82 30.77 6.34
N ILE A 274 -11.60 29.70 6.27
CA ILE A 274 -11.93 29.02 5.02
C ILE A 274 -12.79 29.95 4.13
N ASN A 275 -12.30 30.26 2.92
CA ASN A 275 -12.90 31.22 1.99
C ASN A 275 -12.60 30.87 0.51
N SER A 276 -12.91 31.75 -0.44
CA SER A 276 -12.61 31.57 -1.88
C SER A 276 -11.14 31.24 -2.19
N ILE A 277 -10.19 31.85 -1.46
CA ILE A 277 -8.75 31.58 -1.64
C ILE A 277 -8.45 30.12 -1.25
N THR A 278 -9.08 29.62 -0.18
CA THR A 278 -8.98 28.21 0.22
C THR A 278 -9.44 27.27 -0.90
N LEU A 279 -10.59 27.52 -1.56
CA LEU A 279 -11.02 26.68 -2.69
C LEU A 279 -10.03 26.76 -3.84
N GLN A 280 -9.52 27.95 -4.14
CA GLN A 280 -8.55 28.12 -5.21
C GLN A 280 -7.27 27.31 -4.93
N HIS A 281 -6.76 27.32 -3.70
CA HIS A 281 -5.62 26.51 -3.29
C HIS A 281 -5.93 25.01 -3.37
N MET A 282 -7.07 24.56 -2.84
CA MET A 282 -7.44 23.14 -2.89
C MET A 282 -7.67 22.64 -4.32
N TYR A 283 -8.33 23.44 -5.16
CA TYR A 283 -8.51 23.14 -6.58
C TYR A 283 -7.17 23.09 -7.30
N THR A 284 -6.26 24.02 -7.00
CA THR A 284 -4.93 24.05 -7.62
C THR A 284 -4.11 22.82 -7.23
N LEU A 285 -4.12 22.46 -5.95
CA LEU A 285 -3.45 21.27 -5.43
C LEU A 285 -4.05 20.00 -6.03
N HIS A 286 -5.38 19.88 -6.07
CA HIS A 286 -6.08 18.72 -6.61
C HIS A 286 -5.76 18.53 -8.10
N SER A 287 -6.00 19.55 -8.92
CA SER A 287 -6.00 19.43 -10.38
C SER A 287 -4.62 19.49 -11.02
N TYR A 288 -3.68 20.27 -10.46
CA TYR A 288 -2.38 20.49 -11.09
C TYR A 288 -1.23 19.78 -10.38
N VAL A 289 -1.26 19.68 -9.05
CA VAL A 289 -0.14 19.09 -8.31
C VAL A 289 -0.36 17.60 -8.12
N LEU A 290 -1.46 17.23 -7.47
CA LEU A 290 -1.73 15.86 -7.07
C LEU A 290 -2.17 14.99 -8.25
N ALA A 291 -2.99 15.50 -9.17
CA ALA A 291 -3.43 14.73 -10.33
C ALA A 291 -2.26 14.37 -11.27
N ILE A 292 -1.35 15.32 -11.53
CA ILE A 292 -0.14 15.07 -12.33
C ILE A 292 0.77 14.06 -11.61
N ALA A 293 0.96 14.22 -10.30
CA ALA A 293 1.73 13.28 -9.50
C ALA A 293 1.13 11.86 -9.54
N ALA A 294 -0.21 11.73 -9.47
CA ALA A 294 -0.90 10.44 -9.53
C ALA A 294 -0.67 9.73 -10.88
N ILE A 295 -0.80 10.45 -11.99
CA ILE A 295 -0.53 9.91 -13.34
C ILE A 295 0.92 9.44 -13.43
N PHE A 296 1.87 10.30 -13.06
CA PHE A 296 3.29 9.96 -13.10
C PHE A 296 3.64 8.74 -12.23
N LEU A 297 3.12 8.69 -11.00
CA LEU A 297 3.33 7.56 -10.09
C LEU A 297 2.67 6.28 -10.59
N SER A 298 1.47 6.34 -11.17
CA SER A 298 0.80 5.15 -11.73
C SER A 298 1.55 4.54 -12.91
N ILE A 299 2.08 5.38 -13.81
CA ILE A 299 2.97 4.92 -14.90
C ILE A 299 4.23 4.29 -14.32
N THR A 300 4.86 4.95 -13.35
CA THR A 300 6.09 4.47 -12.70
C THR A 300 5.84 3.13 -12.00
N HIS A 301 4.73 3.00 -11.29
CA HIS A 301 4.34 1.80 -10.55
C HIS A 301 4.13 0.61 -11.48
N LEU A 302 3.31 0.78 -12.53
CA LEU A 302 3.08 -0.25 -13.54
C LEU A 302 4.40 -0.65 -14.24
N THR A 303 5.21 0.33 -14.64
CA THR A 303 6.50 0.06 -15.30
C THR A 303 7.43 -0.73 -14.39
N ALA A 304 7.49 -0.39 -13.09
CA ALA A 304 8.32 -1.09 -12.12
C ALA A 304 7.88 -2.55 -11.94
N LEU A 305 6.57 -2.83 -11.88
CA LEU A 305 6.03 -4.18 -11.80
C LEU A 305 6.36 -5.00 -13.05
N ILE A 306 6.10 -4.46 -14.26
CA ILE A 306 6.37 -5.16 -15.52
C ILE A 306 7.86 -5.49 -15.67
N CYS A 307 8.73 -4.51 -15.41
CA CYS A 307 10.17 -4.71 -15.50
C CYS A 307 10.63 -5.84 -14.57
N GLN A 308 10.09 -5.85 -13.35
CA GLN A 308 10.47 -6.82 -12.36
C GLN A 308 9.91 -8.22 -12.64
N GLU A 309 8.70 -8.33 -13.20
CA GLU A 309 8.11 -9.58 -13.67
C GLU A 309 8.93 -10.19 -14.83
N GLN A 310 9.40 -9.35 -15.76
CA GLN A 310 10.27 -9.79 -16.86
C GLN A 310 11.62 -10.30 -16.34
N ASN A 311 12.22 -9.60 -15.38
CA ASN A 311 13.48 -10.01 -14.75
C ASN A 311 13.35 -11.39 -14.09
N TRP A 312 12.28 -11.61 -13.33
CA TRP A 312 11.99 -12.90 -12.70
C TRP A 312 11.87 -14.04 -13.72
N LYS A 313 11.08 -13.85 -14.78
CA LYS A 313 10.93 -14.83 -15.87
C LYS A 313 12.27 -15.16 -16.54
N SER A 314 13.14 -14.17 -16.71
CA SER A 314 14.47 -14.36 -17.29
C SER A 314 15.40 -15.19 -16.41
N GLU A 315 15.31 -15.02 -15.09
CA GLU A 315 16.13 -15.73 -14.11
C GLU A 315 15.70 -17.19 -13.97
N ASP A 316 14.40 -17.45 -13.91
CA ASP A 316 13.86 -18.82 -13.88
C ASP A 316 14.27 -19.62 -15.13
N LYS A 317 14.17 -19.00 -16.32
CA LYS A 317 14.63 -19.62 -17.59
C LYS A 317 16.12 -19.94 -17.58
N ARG A 318 16.96 -19.06 -17.01
CA ARG A 318 18.41 -19.30 -16.87
C ARG A 318 18.68 -20.49 -15.94
N LEU A 319 17.98 -20.58 -14.81
CA LEU A 319 18.11 -21.67 -13.85
C LEU A 319 17.63 -23.01 -14.42
N SER A 320 16.54 -23.02 -15.20
CA SER A 320 16.05 -24.23 -15.85
C SER A 320 17.02 -24.74 -16.92
N LEU A 321 17.61 -23.84 -17.71
CA LEU A 321 18.63 -24.17 -18.72
C LEU A 321 19.90 -24.71 -18.06
N ALA A 322 20.39 -24.08 -16.99
CA ALA A 322 21.56 -24.55 -16.25
C ALA A 322 21.36 -25.96 -15.67
N LYS A 323 20.17 -26.25 -15.13
CA LYS A 323 19.81 -27.61 -14.66
C LYS A 323 19.75 -28.62 -15.81
N PHE A 324 19.23 -28.24 -16.97
CA PHE A 324 19.17 -29.10 -18.14
C PHE A 324 20.57 -29.44 -18.67
N LEU A 325 21.43 -28.43 -18.85
CA LEU A 325 22.81 -28.60 -19.32
C LEU A 325 23.64 -29.46 -18.36
N ARG A 326 23.52 -29.22 -17.05
CA ARG A 326 24.17 -30.07 -16.05
C ARG A 326 23.70 -31.52 -16.15
N LYS A 327 22.43 -31.77 -16.42
CA LYS A 327 21.88 -33.13 -16.57
C LYS A 327 22.35 -33.83 -17.86
N SER A 328 22.65 -33.08 -18.93
CA SER A 328 23.22 -33.64 -20.16
C SER A 328 24.71 -33.98 -20.05
N GLU A 329 25.46 -33.33 -19.17
CA GLU A 329 26.89 -33.66 -18.94
C GLU A 329 27.11 -34.95 -18.13
N PHE A 330 26.09 -35.46 -17.43
CA PHE A 330 26.15 -36.69 -16.64
C PHE A 330 25.50 -37.91 -17.34
N LYS A 331 25.33 -37.86 -18.67
CA LYS A 331 24.83 -38.97 -19.50
C LYS A 331 25.85 -39.34 -20.57
#